data_AF-A0A1B6JSK3-F1
#
_entry.id   AF-A0A1B6JSK3-F1
#
_cell.length_a   1.000
_cell.length_b   1.000
_cell.length_c   1.000
_cell.angle_alpha   90.00
_cell.angle_beta   90.00
_cell.angle_gamma   90.00
#
_symmetry.space_group_name_H-M   'P 1'
#
loop_
_entity.id
_entity.type
_entity.pdbx_description
1 polymer ?
#
loop_
_entity_poly.entity_id
_entity_poly.type
_entity_poly.pdbx_seq_one_letter_code
_entity_poly.pdbx_strand_id
1 'polypeptide(L)'
;KPPVTSGSSSTVTDTTTSTNAVATDPPATSTAQTTTAPATPAGTSTTKPASESKLLQENQLLLQYLTLYIISENSENVAKEEVAVTLLEALIPIGSQLLSTAEGVGFKELMVVMATLADAGSGRGHLQLFTASVQWLEICKQYLCQKEVLAQLEGSAQAGCMVEACCYLVNYVSDVVSALCPSGGRACSPPWDGDTLPPSDLDQEWTDDLGHDDDDESGGDDSDEDSLCNKLCTFTITQKEFMNQHWYHCHTCKMVDGVGVCTVCARVCHRNHDVTYAKYGNFFCDCGAKENGSCQALV
;
A
#
# COMPACT_ATOMS: atom_id res chain seq x y z
N LYS A 1 54.85 -32.66 -10.87
CA LYS A 1 55.17 -32.97 -9.46
C LYS A 1 53.86 -33.23 -8.71
N PRO A 2 53.35 -34.48 -8.69
CA PRO A 2 52.23 -34.93 -7.83
C PRO A 2 52.74 -35.15 -6.38
N PRO A 3 51.90 -35.38 -5.33
CA PRO A 3 50.89 -36.45 -5.16
C PRO A 3 49.45 -35.94 -4.93
N VAL A 4 48.33 -36.71 -5.01
CA VAL A 4 48.01 -38.15 -5.20
C VAL A 4 47.93 -39.03 -3.92
N THR A 5 46.69 -39.30 -3.46
CA THR A 5 46.22 -40.40 -2.56
C THR A 5 46.83 -40.47 -1.14
N SER A 6 46.30 -41.17 -0.12
CA SER A 6 45.06 -41.95 0.17
C SER A 6 44.86 -41.89 1.71
N GLY A 7 43.72 -42.14 2.36
CA GLY A 7 42.67 -43.14 2.13
C GLY A 7 42.94 -44.41 2.97
N SER A 8 42.08 -44.74 3.94
CA SER A 8 42.00 -46.04 4.64
C SER A 8 40.76 -46.08 5.57
N SER A 9 40.15 -47.26 5.76
CA SER A 9 38.88 -47.45 6.47
C SER A 9 38.92 -48.57 7.51
N SER A 10 38.22 -48.40 8.63
CA SER A 10 37.56 -49.45 9.44
C SER A 10 36.61 -48.75 10.45
N THR A 11 35.34 -49.12 10.73
CA THR A 11 34.48 -50.34 10.68
C THR A 11 34.68 -51.36 11.81
N VAL A 12 33.54 -51.95 12.26
CA VAL A 12 33.40 -53.07 13.24
C VAL A 12 33.66 -52.64 14.71
N THR A 13 32.92 -52.99 15.79
CA THR A 13 31.69 -53.78 16.15
C THR A 13 31.01 -53.01 17.32
N ASP A 14 29.71 -53.04 17.68
CA ASP A 14 28.58 -54.00 17.65
C ASP A 14 28.22 -54.61 19.04
N THR A 15 26.90 -54.72 19.33
CA THR A 15 26.24 -55.74 20.19
C THR A 15 26.33 -55.75 21.75
N THR A 16 25.20 -55.37 22.39
CA THR A 16 24.57 -55.90 23.65
C THR A 16 25.17 -55.67 25.06
N THR A 17 24.52 -55.92 26.22
CA THR A 17 23.12 -55.74 26.78
C THR A 17 23.19 -56.10 28.29
N SER A 18 22.16 -55.79 29.11
CA SER A 18 21.86 -56.41 30.44
C SER A 18 22.72 -55.97 31.66
N THR A 19 22.27 -55.99 32.93
CA THR A 19 20.95 -56.23 33.59
C THR A 19 20.96 -55.76 35.06
N ASN A 20 19.78 -55.81 35.73
CA ASN A 20 19.48 -55.77 37.18
C ASN A 20 19.21 -54.36 37.77
N ALA A 21 18.06 -54.02 38.38
CA ALA A 21 17.07 -54.72 39.25
C ALA A 21 17.53 -54.91 40.72
N VAL A 22 16.71 -54.92 41.79
CA VAL A 22 15.28 -54.59 42.09
C VAL A 22 15.15 -54.63 43.64
N ALA A 23 14.34 -53.75 44.28
CA ALA A 23 13.69 -53.87 45.62
C ALA A 23 13.11 -52.49 46.06
N THR A 24 11.87 -52.22 46.52
CA THR A 24 10.87 -52.85 47.44
C THR A 24 11.15 -52.62 48.94
N ASP A 25 10.21 -52.18 49.82
CA ASP A 25 8.88 -51.52 49.64
C ASP A 25 8.47 -50.72 50.94
N PRO A 26 7.21 -50.52 51.46
CA PRO A 26 6.82 -49.28 52.17
C PRO A 26 6.48 -49.55 53.69
N PRO A 27 5.30 -49.32 54.36
CA PRO A 27 3.97 -48.74 54.04
C PRO A 27 3.44 -47.62 55.00
N ALA A 28 2.23 -47.10 54.72
CA ALA A 28 1.20 -46.57 55.68
C ALA A 28 1.46 -45.23 56.44
N THR A 29 0.48 -44.37 56.80
CA THR A 29 -0.97 -44.15 56.50
C THR A 29 -1.31 -42.67 56.88
N SER A 30 -2.43 -42.00 56.54
CA SER A 30 -3.84 -42.41 56.44
C SER A 30 -4.74 -41.42 55.66
N THR A 31 -5.83 -41.92 55.04
CA THR A 31 -7.22 -41.36 54.85
C THR A 31 -7.52 -39.84 54.89
N ALA A 32 -8.50 -39.29 54.14
CA ALA A 32 -9.54 -39.87 53.27
C ALA A 32 -10.03 -38.89 52.15
N GLN A 33 -10.87 -39.40 51.24
CA GLN A 33 -11.44 -38.69 50.08
C GLN A 33 -12.76 -37.97 50.39
N THR A 34 -13.12 -36.98 49.56
CA THR A 34 -14.51 -36.74 49.11
C THR A 34 -14.48 -36.20 47.68
N THR A 35 -15.36 -36.72 46.82
CA THR A 35 -15.44 -36.38 45.38
C THR A 35 -16.73 -35.62 45.06
N THR A 36 -16.64 -34.53 44.29
CA THR A 36 -17.77 -33.92 43.58
C THR A 36 -17.31 -33.44 42.20
N ALA A 37 -18.10 -33.73 41.16
CA ALA A 37 -17.79 -33.41 39.77
C ALA A 37 -18.11 -31.94 39.41
N PRO A 38 -17.48 -31.37 38.37
CA PRO A 38 -17.87 -30.06 37.83
C PRO A 38 -19.25 -30.13 37.18
N ALA A 39 -20.12 -29.18 37.50
CA ALA A 39 -21.47 -29.10 36.95
C ALA A 39 -21.53 -28.28 35.66
N THR A 40 -22.06 -28.86 34.58
CA THR A 40 -22.32 -28.17 33.31
C THR A 40 -23.58 -27.31 33.38
N PRO A 41 -23.53 -26.01 33.01
CA PRO A 41 -24.72 -25.26 32.64
C PRO A 41 -25.03 -25.46 31.15
N ALA A 42 -26.10 -26.19 30.84
CA ALA A 42 -26.49 -26.48 29.45
C ALA A 42 -27.34 -25.33 28.84
N GLY A 43 -26.66 -24.44 28.11
CA GLY A 43 -27.16 -23.74 26.91
C GLY A 43 -28.41 -22.86 26.95
N THR A 44 -28.26 -21.59 26.55
CA THR A 44 -29.30 -20.92 25.75
C THR A 44 -28.67 -19.92 24.75
N SER A 45 -29.12 -19.99 23.49
CA SER A 45 -29.11 -18.94 22.45
C SER A 45 -27.95 -17.92 22.37
N THR A 46 -27.12 -18.08 21.32
CA THR A 46 -26.78 -17.03 20.33
C THR A 46 -26.93 -15.55 20.70
N THR A 47 -25.79 -14.85 20.85
CA THR A 47 -25.40 -13.64 20.06
C THR A 47 -24.06 -13.11 20.57
N LYS A 48 -22.97 -13.17 19.78
CA LYS A 48 -21.70 -12.50 20.17
C LYS A 48 -20.68 -12.02 19.11
N PRO A 49 -20.82 -12.18 17.77
CA PRO A 49 -19.80 -11.64 16.85
C PRO A 49 -19.76 -10.11 16.89
N ALA A 50 -20.91 -9.46 17.07
CA ALA A 50 -21.04 -8.00 17.01
C ALA A 50 -20.31 -7.24 18.13
N SER A 51 -20.23 -7.77 19.36
CA SER A 51 -19.58 -7.04 20.46
C SER A 51 -18.05 -7.05 20.35
N GLU A 52 -17.47 -8.15 19.88
CA GLU A 52 -16.01 -8.26 19.71
C GLU A 52 -15.57 -7.54 18.43
N SER A 53 -16.34 -7.61 17.34
CA SER A 53 -16.15 -6.76 16.16
C SER A 53 -16.19 -5.27 16.51
N LYS A 54 -17.16 -4.82 17.32
CA LYS A 54 -17.26 -3.43 17.78
C LYS A 54 -16.06 -3.01 18.63
N LEU A 55 -15.60 -3.85 19.55
CA LEU A 55 -14.41 -3.59 20.38
C LEU A 55 -13.12 -3.56 19.54
N LEU A 56 -12.98 -4.42 18.53
CA LEU A 56 -11.87 -4.40 17.58
C LEU A 56 -11.85 -3.09 16.78
N GLN A 57 -13.02 -2.65 16.29
CA GLN A 57 -13.13 -1.39 15.53
C GLN A 57 -12.92 -0.14 16.41
N GLU A 58 -13.37 -0.17 17.68
CA GLU A 58 -13.06 0.87 18.66
C GLU A 58 -11.56 0.92 18.99
N ASN A 59 -10.90 -0.23 19.17
CA ASN A 59 -9.45 -0.30 19.37
C ASN A 59 -8.67 0.19 18.14
N GLN A 60 -9.13 -0.13 16.92
CA GLN A 60 -8.55 0.36 15.67
C GLN A 60 -8.65 1.89 15.55
N LEU A 61 -9.82 2.46 15.85
CA LEU A 61 -10.03 3.91 15.89
C LEU A 61 -9.16 4.58 16.97
N LEU A 62 -9.04 4.00 18.16
CA LEU A 62 -8.18 4.51 19.23
C LEU A 62 -6.69 4.48 18.82
N LEU A 63 -6.23 3.44 18.13
CA LEU A 63 -4.89 3.36 17.55
C LEU A 63 -4.65 4.43 16.47
N GLN A 64 -5.62 4.65 15.57
CA GLN A 64 -5.54 5.71 14.56
C GLN A 64 -5.52 7.11 15.21
N TYR A 65 -6.39 7.40 16.18
CA TYR A 65 -6.39 8.68 16.89
C TYR A 65 -5.12 8.89 17.70
N LEU A 66 -4.56 7.86 18.34
CA LEU A 66 -3.28 7.95 19.06
C LEU A 66 -2.13 8.25 18.09
N THR A 67 -2.09 7.56 16.94
CA THR A 67 -1.09 7.76 15.88
C THR A 67 -1.16 9.19 15.33
N LEU A 68 -2.36 9.64 14.94
CA LEU A 68 -2.61 11.02 14.50
C LEU A 68 -2.23 12.04 15.56
N TYR A 69 -2.51 11.78 16.84
CA TYR A 69 -2.17 12.69 17.93
C TYR A 69 -0.66 12.81 18.14
N ILE A 70 0.10 11.71 18.12
CA ILE A 70 1.57 11.69 18.20
C ILE A 70 2.19 12.52 17.06
N ILE A 71 1.61 12.43 15.86
CA ILE A 71 2.06 13.19 14.69
C ILE A 71 1.67 14.68 14.80
N SER A 72 0.47 15.00 15.28
CA SER A 72 -0.10 16.36 15.36
C SER A 72 0.68 17.37 16.22
N GLU A 73 0.59 18.65 15.90
CA GLU A 73 1.54 19.68 16.33
C GLU A 73 1.50 20.08 17.83
N ASN A 74 2.39 19.48 18.64
CA ASN A 74 3.24 20.23 19.57
C ASN A 74 4.46 19.41 20.04
N SER A 75 5.48 20.11 20.53
CA SER A 75 6.75 19.57 21.05
C SER A 75 7.67 18.84 20.05
N GLU A 76 8.91 18.64 20.48
CA GLU A 76 10.12 18.30 19.72
C GLU A 76 9.98 17.06 18.81
N ASN A 77 10.26 17.23 17.51
CA ASN A 77 10.14 16.17 16.49
C ASN A 77 10.92 14.88 16.81
N VAL A 78 12.05 14.98 17.51
CA VAL A 78 12.88 13.82 17.86
C VAL A 78 12.11 12.83 18.75
N ALA A 79 11.41 13.32 19.78
CA ALA A 79 10.63 12.47 20.68
C ALA A 79 9.42 11.83 19.97
N LYS A 80 8.83 12.52 18.98
CA LYS A 80 7.75 11.98 18.15
C LYS A 80 8.25 10.86 17.23
N GLU A 81 9.37 11.09 16.55
CA GLU A 81 10.01 10.10 15.68
C GLU A 81 10.41 8.85 16.48
N GLU A 82 11.02 9.01 17.66
CA GLU A 82 11.40 7.88 18.52
C GLU A 82 10.18 7.07 18.98
N VAL A 83 9.07 7.72 19.37
CA VAL A 83 7.82 7.01 19.74
C VAL A 83 7.19 6.32 18.53
N ALA A 84 7.10 6.98 17.38
CA ALA A 84 6.50 6.40 16.17
C ALA A 84 7.33 5.22 15.62
N VAL A 85 8.66 5.33 15.61
CA VAL A 85 9.59 4.24 15.28
C VAL A 85 9.46 3.08 16.27
N THR A 86 9.37 3.36 17.58
CA THR A 86 9.18 2.30 18.60
C THR A 86 7.86 1.54 18.40
N LEU A 87 6.78 2.24 18.04
CA LEU A 87 5.51 1.61 17.70
C LEU A 87 5.61 0.78 16.41
N LEU A 88 6.26 1.32 15.37
CA LEU A 88 6.49 0.62 14.10
C LEU A 88 7.31 -0.66 14.26
N GLU A 89 8.38 -0.63 15.05
CA GLU A 89 9.19 -1.80 15.42
C GLU A 89 8.37 -2.88 16.14
N ALA A 90 7.35 -2.50 16.92
CA ALA A 90 6.43 -3.44 17.57
C ALA A 90 5.34 -4.00 16.62
N LEU A 91 4.97 -3.26 15.57
CA LEU A 91 3.98 -3.69 14.57
C LEU A 91 4.56 -4.59 13.46
N ILE A 92 5.84 -4.44 13.10
CA ILE A 92 6.51 -5.27 12.08
C ILE A 92 6.45 -6.79 12.39
N PRO A 93 6.67 -7.27 13.63
CA PRO A 93 6.44 -8.67 13.98
C PRO A 93 4.99 -9.13 13.75
N ILE A 94 4.01 -8.26 13.99
CA ILE A 94 2.57 -8.55 13.79
C ILE A 94 2.25 -8.65 12.29
N GLY A 95 2.75 -7.74 11.46
CA GLY A 95 2.60 -7.81 10.00
C GLY A 95 3.19 -9.11 9.43
N SER A 96 4.37 -9.49 9.93
CA SER A 96 5.02 -10.77 9.60
C SER A 96 4.15 -11.98 9.98
N GLN A 97 3.47 -11.93 11.12
CA GLN A 97 2.56 -12.99 11.57
C GLN A 97 1.26 -13.04 10.74
N LEU A 98 0.67 -11.90 10.37
CA LEU A 98 -0.55 -11.86 9.55
C LEU A 98 -0.32 -12.49 8.15
N LEU A 99 0.83 -12.22 7.52
CA LEU A 99 1.17 -12.78 6.22
C LEU A 99 1.55 -14.27 6.29
N SER A 100 2.23 -14.70 7.36
CA SER A 100 2.70 -16.10 7.49
C SER A 100 1.66 -17.05 8.10
N THR A 101 0.72 -16.54 8.89
CA THR A 101 -0.18 -17.35 9.74
C THR A 101 -1.67 -17.05 9.53
N ALA A 102 -2.03 -15.86 9.03
CA ALA A 102 -3.41 -15.43 8.83
C ALA A 102 -3.75 -15.05 7.37
N GLU A 103 -2.97 -15.55 6.41
CA GLU A 103 -3.22 -15.44 4.96
C GLU A 103 -3.39 -13.99 4.43
N GLY A 104 -2.83 -13.00 5.14
CA GLY A 104 -2.96 -11.58 4.81
C GLY A 104 -4.24 -10.88 5.31
N VAL A 105 -5.12 -11.58 6.02
CA VAL A 105 -6.33 -10.99 6.62
C VAL A 105 -5.94 -9.86 7.59
N GLY A 106 -6.50 -8.66 7.39
CA GLY A 106 -6.23 -7.47 8.20
C GLY A 106 -4.87 -6.80 7.94
N PHE A 107 -4.09 -7.28 6.95
CA PHE A 107 -2.76 -6.73 6.70
C PHE A 107 -2.80 -5.32 6.11
N LYS A 108 -3.77 -5.00 5.24
CA LYS A 108 -3.88 -3.67 4.60
C LYS A 108 -4.16 -2.54 5.61
N GLU A 109 -5.04 -2.78 6.58
CA GLU A 109 -5.34 -1.82 7.64
C GLU A 109 -4.12 -1.58 8.53
N LEU A 110 -3.35 -2.64 8.81
CA LEU A 110 -2.08 -2.53 9.52
C LEU A 110 -1.03 -1.78 8.69
N MET A 111 -0.94 -2.05 7.38
CA MET A 111 0.02 -1.42 6.48
C MET A 111 -0.19 0.10 6.38
N VAL A 112 -1.44 0.57 6.32
CA VAL A 112 -1.77 2.01 6.36
C VAL A 112 -1.30 2.63 7.68
N VAL A 113 -1.58 2.01 8.82
CA VAL A 113 -1.12 2.52 10.14
C VAL A 113 0.41 2.52 10.25
N MET A 114 1.08 1.49 9.73
CA MET A 114 2.55 1.44 9.70
C MET A 114 3.15 2.51 8.78
N ALA A 115 2.55 2.79 7.62
CA ALA A 115 2.98 3.88 6.73
C ALA A 115 2.83 5.25 7.42
N THR A 116 1.67 5.52 8.05
CA THR A 116 1.46 6.77 8.80
C THR A 116 2.40 6.93 10.01
N LEU A 117 2.82 5.84 10.65
CA LEU A 117 3.89 5.87 11.65
C LEU A 117 5.29 6.08 11.03
N ALA A 118 5.51 5.63 9.80
CA ALA A 118 6.77 5.78 9.09
C ALA A 118 7.02 7.21 8.57
N ASP A 119 5.95 7.96 8.27
CA ASP A 119 5.95 9.39 7.90
C ASP A 119 6.52 10.30 9.02
N ALA A 120 6.63 9.80 10.27
CA ALA A 120 7.02 10.60 11.42
C ALA A 120 8.54 10.88 11.46
N GLY A 121 8.93 12.13 11.19
CA GLY A 121 10.28 12.64 11.45
C GLY A 121 11.21 12.59 10.24
N SER A 122 12.43 12.06 10.43
CA SER A 122 13.51 12.06 9.42
C SER A 122 13.40 10.95 8.36
N GLY A 123 12.30 10.19 8.34
CA GLY A 123 12.09 9.05 7.44
C GLY A 123 12.79 7.75 7.88
N ARG A 124 13.31 7.68 9.12
CA ARG A 124 13.88 6.45 9.70
C ARG A 124 12.86 5.31 9.71
N GLY A 125 11.59 5.61 9.99
CA GLY A 125 10.52 4.63 9.95
C GLY A 125 10.34 4.02 8.55
N HIS A 126 10.39 4.84 7.49
CA HIS A 126 10.27 4.32 6.11
C HIS A 126 11.37 3.31 5.77
N LEU A 127 12.62 3.55 6.21
CA LEU A 127 13.73 2.62 5.98
C LEU A 127 13.48 1.25 6.63
N GLN A 128 12.94 1.23 7.85
CA GLN A 128 12.59 -0.01 8.56
C GLN A 128 11.42 -0.72 7.88
N LEU A 129 10.32 0.00 7.61
CA LEU A 129 9.12 -0.56 6.99
C LEU A 129 9.41 -1.06 5.56
N PHE A 130 10.21 -0.34 4.76
CA PHE A 130 10.64 -0.79 3.44
C PHE A 130 11.46 -2.08 3.51
N THR A 131 12.39 -2.18 4.47
CA THR A 131 13.19 -3.39 4.70
C THR A 131 12.32 -4.58 5.09
N ALA A 132 11.25 -4.36 5.86
CA ALA A 132 10.25 -5.38 6.18
C ALA A 132 9.39 -5.74 4.96
N SER A 133 8.87 -4.75 4.21
CA SER A 133 8.04 -4.95 3.02
C SER A 133 8.72 -5.79 1.94
N VAL A 134 10.03 -5.61 1.72
CA VAL A 134 10.79 -6.46 0.77
C VAL A 134 10.85 -7.93 1.23
N GLN A 135 10.94 -8.19 2.54
CA GLN A 135 10.90 -9.56 3.08
C GLN A 135 9.47 -10.14 3.00
N TRP A 136 8.47 -9.31 3.27
CA TRP A 136 7.05 -9.68 3.20
C TRP A 136 6.60 -10.02 1.78
N LEU A 137 7.09 -9.31 0.75
CA LEU A 137 6.83 -9.65 -0.65
C LEU A 137 7.32 -11.05 -1.02
N GLU A 138 8.44 -11.51 -0.44
CA GLU A 138 8.93 -12.88 -0.63
C GLU A 138 8.03 -13.92 0.07
N ILE A 139 7.45 -13.61 1.24
CA ILE A 139 6.44 -14.47 1.90
C ILE A 139 5.19 -14.56 1.03
N CYS A 140 4.66 -13.42 0.56
CA CYS A 140 3.45 -13.38 -0.28
C CYS A 140 3.67 -14.14 -1.58
N LYS A 141 4.85 -14.00 -2.22
CA LYS A 141 5.28 -14.78 -3.38
C LYS A 141 5.33 -16.29 -3.08
N GLN A 142 5.90 -16.70 -1.95
CA GLN A 142 5.97 -18.12 -1.55
C GLN A 142 4.59 -18.73 -1.25
N TYR A 143 3.60 -17.93 -0.85
CA TYR A 143 2.21 -18.34 -0.71
C TYR A 143 1.51 -18.41 -2.07
N LEU A 144 1.54 -17.32 -2.85
CA LEU A 144 0.84 -17.18 -4.14
C LEU A 144 1.39 -18.11 -5.25
N CYS A 145 2.64 -18.55 -5.17
CA CYS A 145 3.19 -19.56 -6.09
C CYS A 145 2.78 -21.01 -5.76
N GLN A 146 2.00 -21.26 -4.70
CA GLN A 146 1.51 -22.60 -4.38
C GLN A 146 0.36 -22.97 -5.32
N LYS A 147 0.43 -24.17 -5.93
CA LYS A 147 -0.57 -24.64 -6.91
C LYS A 147 -1.98 -24.73 -6.33
N GLU A 148 -2.07 -25.04 -5.03
CA GLU A 148 -3.32 -25.13 -4.30
C GLU A 148 -3.95 -23.75 -4.09
N VAL A 149 -3.15 -22.72 -3.79
CA VAL A 149 -3.59 -21.31 -3.68
C VAL A 149 -4.00 -20.76 -5.04
N LEU A 150 -3.25 -21.05 -6.11
CA LEU A 150 -3.59 -20.65 -7.49
C LEU A 150 -4.95 -21.23 -7.92
N ALA A 151 -5.20 -22.52 -7.65
CA ALA A 151 -6.49 -23.15 -7.93
C ALA A 151 -7.63 -22.62 -7.04
N GLN A 152 -7.32 -22.04 -5.87
CA GLN A 152 -8.32 -21.36 -5.03
C GLN A 152 -8.62 -19.94 -5.51
N LEU A 153 -7.65 -19.21 -6.05
CA LEU A 153 -7.86 -17.86 -6.61
C LEU A 153 -8.86 -17.85 -7.79
N GLU A 154 -8.94 -18.95 -8.54
CA GLU A 154 -9.94 -19.14 -9.62
C GLU A 154 -11.38 -19.36 -9.11
N GLY A 155 -11.61 -19.48 -7.78
CA GLY A 155 -12.95 -19.79 -7.24
C GLY A 155 -13.25 -19.41 -5.79
N SER A 156 -12.38 -18.67 -5.08
CA SER A 156 -12.55 -18.34 -3.65
C SER A 156 -11.96 -16.97 -3.30
N ALA A 157 -12.71 -16.20 -2.49
CA ALA A 157 -12.31 -14.86 -2.06
C ALA A 157 -11.15 -14.84 -1.04
N GLN A 158 -10.94 -15.92 -0.29
CA GLN A 158 -10.00 -15.94 0.86
C GLN A 158 -8.54 -15.70 0.43
N ALA A 159 -8.10 -16.32 -0.68
CA ALA A 159 -6.76 -16.07 -1.23
C ALA A 159 -6.59 -14.64 -1.78
N GLY A 160 -7.70 -13.93 -2.03
CA GLY A 160 -7.70 -12.51 -2.40
C GLY A 160 -7.09 -11.60 -1.33
N CYS A 161 -7.18 -11.94 -0.04
CA CYS A 161 -6.55 -11.16 1.03
C CYS A 161 -5.01 -11.13 0.90
N MET A 162 -4.39 -12.23 0.45
CA MET A 162 -2.95 -12.26 0.19
C MET A 162 -2.57 -11.46 -1.05
N VAL A 163 -3.40 -11.49 -2.11
CA VAL A 163 -3.18 -10.68 -3.32
C VAL A 163 -3.31 -9.19 -3.00
N GLU A 164 -4.34 -8.81 -2.24
CA GLU A 164 -4.56 -7.43 -1.77
C GLU A 164 -3.39 -6.96 -0.90
N ALA A 165 -2.94 -7.75 0.07
CA ALA A 165 -1.74 -7.46 0.86
C ALA A 165 -0.50 -7.27 -0.02
N CYS A 166 -0.34 -8.10 -1.06
CA CYS A 166 0.72 -7.95 -2.07
C CYS A 166 0.64 -6.60 -2.79
N CYS A 167 -0.56 -6.15 -3.21
CA CYS A 167 -0.75 -4.85 -3.85
C CYS A 167 -0.37 -3.68 -2.93
N TYR A 168 -0.80 -3.69 -1.66
CA TYR A 168 -0.41 -2.65 -0.70
C TYR A 168 1.11 -2.62 -0.45
N LEU A 169 1.78 -3.78 -0.44
CA LEU A 169 3.24 -3.88 -0.33
C LEU A 169 3.97 -3.32 -1.57
N VAL A 170 3.52 -3.69 -2.78
CA VAL A 170 4.11 -3.22 -4.03
C VAL A 170 3.93 -1.71 -4.19
N ASN A 171 2.74 -1.18 -3.88
CA ASN A 171 2.46 0.25 -3.94
C ASN A 171 3.38 1.02 -2.97
N TYR A 172 3.43 0.64 -1.69
CA TYR A 172 4.32 1.29 -0.71
C TYR A 172 5.81 1.24 -1.12
N VAL A 173 6.28 0.11 -1.65
CA VAL A 173 7.66 -0.01 -2.17
C VAL A 173 7.87 0.89 -3.39
N SER A 174 6.88 1.01 -4.28
CA SER A 174 6.90 1.92 -5.43
C SER A 174 6.91 3.38 -5.00
N ASP A 175 6.12 3.77 -4.01
CA ASP A 175 6.03 5.14 -3.49
C ASP A 175 7.36 5.57 -2.85
N VAL A 176 7.96 4.72 -2.00
CA VAL A 176 9.27 4.97 -1.39
C VAL A 176 10.38 5.05 -2.45
N VAL A 177 10.38 4.17 -3.46
CA VAL A 177 11.35 4.25 -4.57
C VAL A 177 11.15 5.52 -5.39
N SER A 178 9.89 5.91 -5.66
CA SER A 178 9.57 7.12 -6.42
C SER A 178 9.98 8.39 -5.69
N ALA A 179 9.81 8.44 -4.36
CA ALA A 179 10.28 9.54 -3.52
C ALA A 179 11.82 9.63 -3.41
N LEU A 180 12.53 8.51 -3.58
CA LEU A 180 14.00 8.47 -3.64
C LEU A 180 14.56 8.77 -5.04
N CYS A 181 13.77 8.62 -6.11
CA CYS A 181 14.14 9.01 -7.45
C CYS A 181 14.03 10.53 -7.64
N PRO A 182 15.12 11.26 -7.93
CA PRO A 182 15.03 12.69 -8.20
C PRO A 182 14.19 12.94 -9.47
N SER A 183 13.27 13.90 -9.40
CA SER A 183 12.39 14.34 -10.48
C SER A 183 13.17 15.06 -11.60
N GLY A 184 14.07 14.34 -12.26
CA GLY A 184 15.17 14.94 -13.02
C GLY A 184 16.01 13.95 -13.83
N GLY A 185 15.39 12.94 -14.45
CA GLY A 185 15.99 12.20 -15.57
C GLY A 185 16.04 10.68 -15.47
N ARG A 186 15.25 10.03 -16.33
CA ARG A 186 15.48 8.69 -16.92
C ARG A 186 16.04 7.60 -15.99
N ALA A 187 15.14 6.90 -15.30
CA ALA A 187 15.32 5.46 -15.06
C ALA A 187 15.07 4.69 -16.37
N CYS A 188 15.97 4.81 -17.35
CA CYS A 188 15.92 4.03 -18.58
C CYS A 188 16.91 2.87 -18.50
N SER A 189 16.43 1.67 -18.84
CA SER A 189 17.22 0.49 -19.17
C SER A 189 18.38 0.80 -20.13
N PRO A 190 19.47 0.01 -20.13
CA PRO A 190 20.46 0.09 -21.20
C PRO A 190 19.77 -0.04 -22.57
N PRO A 191 20.11 0.80 -23.57
CA PRO A 191 19.51 0.71 -24.89
C PRO A 191 20.13 -0.46 -25.66
N TRP A 192 19.36 -1.54 -25.84
CA TRP A 192 19.69 -2.64 -26.74
C TRP A 192 18.79 -2.54 -27.98
N ASP A 193 19.40 -2.27 -29.13
CA ASP A 193 18.91 -2.40 -30.52
C ASP A 193 17.59 -1.72 -30.96
N GLY A 194 17.57 -1.28 -32.24
CA GLY A 194 16.32 -1.09 -33.00
C GLY A 194 16.01 0.32 -33.52
N ASP A 195 16.72 0.74 -34.58
CA ASP A 195 16.37 1.76 -35.58
C ASP A 195 15.52 3.00 -35.19
N THR A 196 16.16 4.17 -35.29
CA THR A 196 15.46 5.46 -35.42
C THR A 196 14.77 5.58 -36.78
N LEU A 197 13.44 5.67 -36.78
CA LEU A 197 12.66 6.20 -37.92
C LEU A 197 12.05 7.56 -37.56
N PRO A 198 12.02 8.54 -38.49
CA PRO A 198 11.42 9.84 -38.24
C PRO A 198 9.88 9.76 -38.22
N PRO A 199 9.18 10.66 -37.52
CA PRO A 199 7.74 10.79 -37.64
C PRO A 199 7.39 11.27 -39.06
N SER A 200 6.55 10.50 -39.76
CA SER A 200 5.93 10.92 -41.01
C SER A 200 4.53 11.43 -40.74
N ASP A 201 4.28 12.72 -40.97
CA ASP A 201 2.93 13.26 -41.09
C ASP A 201 2.20 12.55 -42.24
N LEU A 202 1.02 11.97 -41.98
CA LEU A 202 0.06 11.57 -43.01
C LEU A 202 -1.32 11.34 -42.38
N ASP A 203 -2.35 11.81 -43.09
CA ASP A 203 -3.71 11.95 -42.58
C ASP A 203 -4.46 10.61 -42.50
N GLN A 204 -5.27 10.45 -41.46
CA GLN A 204 -6.31 9.41 -41.41
C GLN A 204 -7.65 10.03 -40.99
N GLU A 205 -8.20 10.81 -41.92
CA GLU A 205 -9.57 11.31 -41.90
C GLU A 205 -10.53 10.12 -42.02
N TRP A 206 -11.07 9.67 -40.88
CA TRP A 206 -12.14 8.66 -40.85
C TRP A 206 -13.49 9.32 -40.59
N THR A 207 -14.24 9.43 -41.68
CA THR A 207 -15.66 9.77 -41.73
C THR A 207 -16.49 8.80 -40.91
N ASP A 208 -17.42 9.35 -40.12
CA ASP A 208 -18.73 8.72 -39.87
C ASP A 208 -19.80 9.81 -39.84
N ASP A 209 -20.62 9.86 -40.90
CA ASP A 209 -21.80 10.71 -41.04
C ASP A 209 -23.04 9.81 -41.01
N LEU A 210 -23.60 9.62 -39.80
CA LEU A 210 -24.82 8.83 -39.60
C LEU A 210 -25.73 9.44 -38.53
N GLY A 211 -26.87 9.97 -38.98
CA GLY A 211 -28.17 9.82 -38.30
C GLY A 211 -28.32 10.37 -36.89
N HIS A 212 -28.74 11.64 -36.81
CA HIS A 212 -29.50 12.18 -35.66
C HIS A 212 -30.81 11.39 -35.47
N ASP A 213 -31.18 11.08 -34.22
CA ASP A 213 -32.49 11.39 -33.59
C ASP A 213 -32.60 10.75 -32.18
N ASP A 214 -32.61 11.64 -31.18
CA ASP A 214 -33.29 11.66 -29.86
C ASP A 214 -33.19 10.54 -28.78
N ASP A 215 -32.95 11.04 -27.55
CA ASP A 215 -33.42 10.65 -26.21
C ASP A 215 -33.35 9.19 -25.68
N ASP A 216 -32.54 8.98 -24.62
CA ASP A 216 -33.09 8.73 -23.26
C ASP A 216 -32.03 8.93 -22.13
N GLU A 217 -32.47 9.22 -20.90
CA GLU A 217 -31.59 9.48 -19.75
C GLU A 217 -31.03 8.20 -19.08
N SER A 218 -29.73 8.16 -18.80
CA SER A 218 -29.12 7.24 -17.82
C SER A 218 -27.90 7.84 -17.13
N GLY A 219 -28.12 8.81 -16.25
CA GLY A 219 -27.05 9.40 -15.42
C GLY A 219 -26.65 8.51 -14.23
N GLY A 220 -25.38 8.58 -13.84
CA GLY A 220 -24.88 8.05 -12.57
C GLY A 220 -23.85 6.93 -12.67
N ASP A 221 -22.59 7.30 -12.94
CA ASP A 221 -21.41 6.61 -12.37
C ASP A 221 -20.24 7.60 -12.23
N ASP A 222 -20.36 8.51 -11.26
CA ASP A 222 -19.29 9.44 -10.89
C ASP A 222 -18.20 8.69 -10.08
N SER A 223 -17.44 7.82 -10.75
CA SER A 223 -16.41 6.99 -10.10
C SER A 223 -15.18 7.81 -9.70
N ASP A 224 -14.93 7.91 -8.39
CA ASP A 224 -13.96 8.82 -7.73
C ASP A 224 -12.45 8.54 -7.99
N GLU A 225 -12.11 7.66 -8.93
CA GLU A 225 -10.74 7.17 -9.22
C GLU A 225 -9.72 8.29 -9.55
N ASP A 226 -10.16 9.42 -10.11
CA ASP A 226 -9.31 10.57 -10.44
C ASP A 226 -8.94 11.47 -9.23
N SER A 227 -9.19 11.01 -8.01
CA SER A 227 -9.17 11.79 -6.76
C SER A 227 -7.86 12.52 -6.40
N LEU A 228 -6.74 12.30 -7.09
CA LEU A 228 -5.49 13.05 -6.87
C LEU A 228 -5.10 13.93 -8.07
N CYS A 229 -5.26 13.46 -9.31
CA CYS A 229 -4.97 14.26 -10.50
C CYS A 229 -5.86 15.52 -10.57
N ASN A 230 -7.11 15.43 -10.10
CA ASN A 230 -8.08 16.51 -10.11
C ASN A 230 -7.81 17.63 -9.09
N LYS A 231 -6.78 17.50 -8.24
CA LYS A 231 -6.47 18.45 -7.15
C LYS A 231 -5.24 19.33 -7.41
N LEU A 232 -4.33 18.92 -8.30
CA LEU A 232 -3.14 19.69 -8.66
C LEU A 232 -3.29 20.44 -9.99
N CYS A 233 -2.64 21.58 -10.10
CA CYS A 233 -2.50 22.34 -11.34
C CYS A 233 -1.74 21.49 -12.36
N THR A 234 -2.31 21.30 -13.56
CA THR A 234 -1.66 20.56 -14.66
C THR A 234 -0.24 21.03 -14.99
N PHE A 235 0.15 22.25 -14.62
CA PHE A 235 1.53 22.75 -14.71
C PHE A 235 2.55 21.92 -13.93
N THR A 236 2.17 21.18 -12.87
CA THR A 236 3.07 20.26 -12.17
C THR A 236 3.53 19.10 -13.07
N ILE A 237 2.73 18.75 -14.08
CA ILE A 237 3.02 17.70 -15.06
C ILE A 237 3.55 18.31 -16.37
N THR A 238 2.87 19.33 -16.93
CA THR A 238 3.25 19.94 -18.22
C THR A 238 4.51 20.79 -18.15
N GLN A 239 4.72 21.46 -17.02
CA GLN A 239 5.55 22.67 -16.95
C GLN A 239 5.19 23.60 -18.14
N LYS A 240 6.18 24.00 -18.94
CA LYS A 240 6.02 24.87 -20.13
C LYS A 240 5.86 24.10 -21.45
N GLU A 241 5.70 22.78 -21.42
CA GLU A 241 5.35 21.98 -22.60
C GLU A 241 3.84 22.01 -22.81
N PHE A 242 3.36 22.12 -24.06
CA PHE A 242 1.93 22.12 -24.34
C PHE A 242 1.39 20.68 -24.35
N MET A 243 0.27 20.42 -23.66
CA MET A 243 -0.52 19.18 -23.82
C MET A 243 -1.98 19.48 -24.17
N ASN A 244 -2.68 18.52 -24.75
CA ASN A 244 -4.13 18.64 -24.94
C ASN A 244 -4.86 18.60 -23.60
N GLN A 245 -5.51 19.70 -23.22
CA GLN A 245 -6.30 19.81 -21.99
C GLN A 245 -7.47 20.80 -22.14
N HIS A 246 -8.45 20.72 -21.23
CA HIS A 246 -9.50 21.73 -21.10
C HIS A 246 -8.95 22.98 -20.41
N TRP A 247 -9.22 24.16 -20.99
CA TRP A 247 -8.77 25.43 -20.42
C TRP A 247 -9.82 26.53 -20.49
N TYR A 248 -9.63 27.53 -19.62
CA TYR A 248 -10.60 28.55 -19.28
C TYR A 248 -9.94 29.93 -19.28
N HIS A 249 -10.66 30.95 -19.75
CA HIS A 249 -10.32 32.35 -19.55
C HIS A 249 -10.79 32.83 -18.17
N CYS A 250 -10.07 33.77 -17.57
CA CYS A 250 -10.43 34.39 -16.28
C CYS A 250 -10.42 35.92 -16.41
N HIS A 251 -11.59 36.50 -16.63
CA HIS A 251 -11.80 37.92 -16.92
C HIS A 251 -11.47 38.83 -15.74
N THR A 252 -11.63 38.33 -14.50
CA THR A 252 -11.20 39.05 -13.30
C THR A 252 -9.67 39.19 -13.23
N CYS A 253 -8.94 38.13 -13.58
CA CYS A 253 -7.46 38.10 -13.54
C CYS A 253 -6.79 38.49 -14.87
N LYS A 254 -7.57 38.95 -15.86
CA LYS A 254 -7.12 39.31 -17.22
C LYS A 254 -6.29 38.22 -17.90
N MET A 255 -6.70 36.97 -17.72
CA MET A 255 -6.23 35.83 -18.51
C MET A 255 -7.24 35.58 -19.63
N VAL A 256 -6.96 36.23 -20.76
CA VAL A 256 -7.72 36.23 -22.01
C VAL A 256 -6.71 36.15 -23.16
N ASP A 257 -7.19 36.01 -24.41
CA ASP A 257 -6.39 36.13 -25.63
C ASP A 257 -5.14 35.21 -25.68
N GLY A 258 -5.35 33.94 -25.31
CA GLY A 258 -4.32 32.89 -25.34
C GLY A 258 -3.62 32.63 -24.00
N VAL A 259 -3.88 33.44 -22.98
CA VAL A 259 -3.49 33.18 -21.58
C VAL A 259 -4.71 32.63 -20.83
N GLY A 260 -4.54 31.56 -20.05
CA GLY A 260 -5.66 30.89 -19.38
C GLY A 260 -5.32 30.02 -18.18
N VAL A 261 -6.29 29.20 -17.76
CA VAL A 261 -6.14 28.28 -16.62
C VAL A 261 -6.73 26.90 -16.93
N CYS A 262 -6.16 25.84 -16.36
CA CYS A 262 -6.74 24.50 -16.43
C CYS A 262 -7.92 24.34 -15.46
N THR A 263 -8.69 23.26 -15.63
CA THR A 263 -9.88 22.93 -14.82
C THR A 263 -9.63 23.02 -13.32
N VAL A 264 -8.49 22.55 -12.83
CA VAL A 264 -8.16 22.59 -11.39
C VAL A 264 -7.96 24.03 -10.91
N CYS A 265 -7.18 24.84 -11.64
CA CYS A 265 -6.96 26.24 -11.29
C CYS A 265 -8.22 27.10 -11.42
N ALA A 266 -9.14 26.77 -12.34
CA ALA A 266 -10.47 27.38 -12.39
C ALA A 266 -11.26 27.16 -11.08
N ARG A 267 -11.24 25.93 -10.54
CA ARG A 267 -11.95 25.56 -9.30
C ARG A 267 -11.27 26.06 -8.01
N VAL A 268 -9.95 26.14 -8.00
CA VAL A 268 -9.12 26.47 -6.82
C VAL A 268 -8.67 27.94 -6.87
N CYS A 269 -7.65 28.24 -7.67
CA CYS A 269 -6.99 29.55 -7.71
C CYS A 269 -7.89 30.69 -8.21
N HIS A 270 -8.92 30.35 -9.00
CA HIS A 270 -9.88 31.30 -9.56
C HIS A 270 -11.32 31.08 -9.09
N ARG A 271 -11.47 30.44 -7.92
CA ARG A 271 -12.75 30.36 -7.20
C ARG A 271 -13.36 31.75 -7.00
N ASN A 272 -14.64 31.89 -7.33
CA ASN A 272 -15.41 33.15 -7.28
C ASN A 272 -14.92 34.27 -8.22
N HIS A 273 -14.07 33.98 -9.21
CA HIS A 273 -13.79 34.89 -10.32
C HIS A 273 -14.77 34.67 -11.49
N ASP A 274 -14.84 35.66 -12.39
CA ASP A 274 -15.48 35.54 -13.69
C ASP A 274 -14.59 34.67 -14.60
N VAL A 275 -14.99 33.40 -14.76
CA VAL A 275 -14.25 32.35 -15.47
C VAL A 275 -15.15 31.72 -16.52
N THR A 276 -14.70 31.70 -17.78
CA THR A 276 -15.43 31.15 -18.91
C THR A 276 -14.60 30.11 -19.63
N TYR A 277 -15.20 28.97 -19.99
CA TYR A 277 -14.54 27.94 -20.81
C TYR A 277 -14.01 28.53 -22.13
N ALA A 278 -12.82 28.11 -22.56
CA ALA A 278 -12.20 28.54 -23.80
C ALA A 278 -12.34 27.47 -24.89
N LYS A 279 -11.61 26.36 -24.75
CA LYS A 279 -11.70 25.16 -25.60
C LYS A 279 -10.96 23.98 -24.98
N TYR A 280 -11.04 22.83 -25.63
CA TYR A 280 -10.07 21.75 -25.50
C TYR A 280 -8.94 21.95 -26.52
N GLY A 281 -7.72 21.53 -26.19
CA GLY A 281 -6.59 21.52 -27.13
C GLY A 281 -5.27 21.87 -26.45
N ASN A 282 -4.23 22.06 -27.28
CA ASN A 282 -2.85 22.12 -26.82
C ASN A 282 -2.55 23.39 -26.00
N PHE A 283 -2.27 23.23 -24.70
CA PHE A 283 -2.18 24.29 -23.70
C PHE A 283 -1.29 23.87 -22.50
N PHE A 284 -0.77 24.83 -21.74
CA PHE A 284 -0.19 24.63 -20.40
C PHE A 284 -0.73 25.70 -19.45
N CYS A 285 -0.87 25.41 -18.15
CA CYS A 285 -1.59 26.33 -17.26
C CYS A 285 -0.77 27.57 -16.84
N ASP A 286 -1.12 28.76 -17.38
CA ASP A 286 -0.50 30.04 -17.02
C ASP A 286 -0.68 30.46 -15.56
N CYS A 287 -1.61 29.85 -14.83
CA CYS A 287 -1.69 30.03 -13.37
C CYS A 287 -0.41 29.51 -12.71
N GLY A 288 0.00 28.28 -13.06
CA GLY A 288 1.22 27.65 -12.55
C GLY A 288 2.51 28.22 -13.15
N ALA A 289 2.45 28.72 -14.39
CA ALA A 289 3.62 29.31 -15.07
C ALA A 289 4.08 30.67 -14.51
N LYS A 290 3.30 31.29 -13.61
CA LYS A 290 3.61 32.60 -13.03
C LYS A 290 4.56 32.51 -11.84
N GLU A 291 5.70 33.19 -11.99
CA GLU A 291 6.76 33.32 -10.99
C GLU A 291 6.33 34.04 -9.69
N ASN A 292 5.09 34.54 -9.61
CA ASN A 292 4.55 35.23 -8.44
C ASN A 292 3.98 34.30 -7.35
N GLY A 293 4.02 32.98 -7.54
CA GLY A 293 3.51 31.99 -6.58
C GLY A 293 1.99 32.03 -6.35
N SER A 294 1.21 32.66 -7.24
CA SER A 294 -0.24 32.83 -7.04
C SER A 294 -1.08 31.56 -7.25
N CYS A 295 -0.50 30.49 -7.78
CA CYS A 295 -1.18 29.21 -7.95
C CYS A 295 -1.13 28.36 -6.68
N GLN A 296 -2.26 28.31 -5.97
CA GLN A 296 -2.44 27.51 -4.75
C GLN A 296 -2.47 25.99 -4.99
N ALA A 297 -2.54 25.55 -6.25
CA ALA A 297 -2.61 24.13 -6.63
C ALA A 297 -1.28 23.59 -7.18
N LEU A 298 -0.14 24.23 -6.89
CA LEU A 298 1.20 23.72 -7.26
C LEU A 298 1.80 22.75 -6.24
N VAL A 299 1.22 22.66 -5.04
CA VAL A 299 1.68 21.88 -3.87
C VAL A 299 0.46 21.33 -3.17
#